data_AF-A0A0Q6BA82-F1
#
_entry.id   AF-A0A0Q6BA82-F1
#
_cell.length_a   1.000
_cell.length_b   1.000
_cell.length_c   1.000
_cell.angle_alpha   90.00
_cell.angle_beta   90.00
_cell.angle_gamma   90.00
#
_symmetry.space_group_name_H-M   'P 1'
#
loop_
_entity.id
_entity.type
_entity.pdbx_description
1 polymer ?
#
loop_
_entity_poly.entity_id
_entity_poly.type
_entity_poly.pdbx_seq_one_letter_code
_entity_poly.pdbx_strand_id
1 'polypeptide(L)'
;MRVDEKVPVETTADGAPLRFEWRGVVYGVVSSPELWVTRTDWWRSATRAPRGASAHLLEMTVWRVDAVPLTDGAHRVDGTFDLALDGRGDSWLLLGVFDDRVEQQLFA
;
A
#
# COMPACT_ATOMS: atom_id res chain seq x y z
N MET A 1 6.84 8.56 -3.63
CA MET A 1 7.27 7.82 -4.84
C MET A 1 6.23 6.76 -5.16
N ARG A 2 5.81 6.63 -6.43
CA ARG A 2 4.93 5.54 -6.89
C ARG A 2 5.74 4.28 -7.19
N VAL A 3 5.23 3.10 -6.84
CA VAL A 3 5.97 1.82 -6.88
C VAL A 3 5.25 0.75 -7.71
N ASP A 4 3.98 0.44 -7.40
CA ASP A 4 3.18 -0.64 -8.02
C ASP A 4 3.85 -2.04 -7.94
N GLU A 5 4.37 -2.42 -6.76
CA GLU A 5 5.10 -3.69 -6.52
C GLU A 5 4.28 -4.67 -5.65
N LYS A 6 4.24 -5.95 -5.99
CA LYS A 6 3.59 -6.97 -5.13
C LYS A 6 4.40 -7.19 -3.86
N VAL A 7 3.74 -7.14 -2.71
CA VAL A 7 4.37 -7.32 -1.39
C VAL A 7 3.55 -8.29 -0.54
N PRO A 8 4.18 -9.16 0.26
CA PRO A 8 3.47 -9.90 1.29
C PRO A 8 3.04 -8.96 2.41
N VAL A 9 1.80 -9.11 2.87
CA VAL A 9 1.21 -8.32 3.95
C VAL A 9 0.54 -9.26 4.94
N GLU A 10 0.86 -9.08 6.22
CA GLU A 10 0.15 -9.68 7.34
C GLU A 10 -0.92 -8.70 7.83
N THR A 11 -2.13 -9.20 8.09
CA THR A 11 -3.28 -8.37 8.46
C THR A 11 -3.85 -8.73 9.83
N THR A 12 -4.62 -7.81 10.41
CA THR A 12 -5.54 -8.12 11.51
C THR A 12 -6.65 -9.07 11.04
N ALA A 13 -7.45 -9.56 12.00
CA ALA A 13 -8.66 -10.33 11.70
C ALA A 13 -9.67 -9.54 10.85
N ASP A 14 -9.67 -8.21 10.97
CA ASP A 14 -10.53 -7.30 10.20
C ASP A 14 -9.92 -6.90 8.85
N GLY A 15 -8.75 -7.44 8.49
CA GLY A 15 -8.08 -7.21 7.21
C GLY A 15 -7.20 -5.96 7.13
N ALA A 16 -7.01 -5.23 8.24
CA ALA A 16 -6.14 -4.06 8.27
C ALA A 16 -4.64 -4.50 8.29
N PRO A 17 -3.73 -3.83 7.57
CA PRO A 17 -2.31 -4.19 7.59
C PRO A 17 -1.67 -4.07 8.98
N LEU A 18 -0.87 -5.07 9.36
CA LEU A 18 -0.04 -5.05 10.57
C LEU A 18 1.45 -4.97 10.22
N ARG A 19 1.86 -5.68 9.18
CA ARG A 19 3.25 -5.80 8.76
C ARG A 19 3.32 -6.15 7.29
N PHE A 20 4.38 -5.73 6.62
CA PHE A 20 4.67 -6.12 5.25
C PHE A 20 6.17 -6.24 5.01
N GLU A 21 6.56 -6.98 3.97
CA GLU A 21 7.95 -7.07 3.54
C GLU A 21 8.13 -6.32 2.22
N TRP A 22 9.08 -5.40 2.17
CA TRP A 22 9.43 -4.70 0.95
C TRP A 22 10.95 -4.68 0.74
N ARG A 23 11.38 -5.27 -0.40
CA ARG A 23 12.80 -5.39 -0.79
C ARG A 23 13.68 -5.95 0.34
N GLY A 24 13.22 -7.02 1.00
CA GLY A 24 13.97 -7.70 2.07
C GLY A 24 14.02 -6.95 3.40
N VAL A 25 13.18 -5.94 3.61
CA VAL A 25 13.00 -5.30 4.92
C VAL A 25 11.57 -5.46 5.38
N VAL A 26 11.42 -5.89 6.63
CA VAL A 26 10.13 -6.05 7.28
C VAL A 26 9.76 -4.72 7.92
N TYR A 27 8.58 -4.21 7.58
CA TYR A 27 8.02 -2.97 8.11
C TYR A 27 6.86 -3.29 9.05
N GLY A 28 6.87 -2.72 10.24
CA GLY A 28 5.76 -2.80 11.19
C GLY A 28 4.91 -1.54 11.12
N VAL A 29 3.59 -1.69 11.01
CA VAL A 29 2.65 -0.57 11.04
C VAL A 29 2.56 -0.02 12.46
N VAL A 30 2.72 1.30 12.62
CA VAL A 30 2.81 1.99 13.92
C VAL A 30 1.64 2.94 14.20
N SER A 31 0.75 3.15 13.22
CA SER A 31 -0.43 4.01 13.33
C SER A 31 -1.70 3.30 12.87
N SER A 32 -2.86 3.84 13.25
CA SER A 32 -4.15 3.35 12.75
C SER A 32 -4.26 3.62 11.24
N PRO A 33 -4.48 2.60 10.39
CA PRO A 33 -4.53 2.79 8.95
C PRO A 33 -5.69 3.68 8.48
N GLU A 34 -5.44 4.54 7.49
CA GLU A 34 -6.51 5.23 6.75
C GLU A 34 -6.95 4.37 5.57
N LEU A 35 -8.27 4.21 5.37
CA LEU A 35 -8.86 3.29 4.40
C LEU A 35 -9.70 4.02 3.36
N TRP A 36 -9.45 3.73 2.07
CA TRP A 36 -10.32 4.17 0.98
C TRP A 36 -10.40 3.14 -0.15
N VAL A 37 -11.37 3.30 -1.05
CA VAL A 37 -11.49 2.51 -2.28
C VAL A 37 -11.08 3.39 -3.45
N THR A 38 -10.13 2.93 -4.27
CA THR A 38 -9.73 3.60 -5.52
C THR A 38 -10.07 2.73 -6.72
N ARG A 39 -9.92 3.30 -7.93
CA ARG A 39 -10.03 2.56 -9.17
C ARG A 39 -8.71 2.54 -9.94
N THR A 40 -8.31 1.38 -10.46
CA THR A 40 -7.20 1.28 -11.41
C THR A 40 -7.58 1.99 -12.70
N ASP A 41 -6.71 2.91 -13.15
CA ASP A 41 -6.80 3.57 -14.45
C ASP A 41 -6.64 2.56 -15.61
N TRP A 42 -7.73 1.86 -15.96
CA TRP A 42 -7.73 0.84 -17.01
C TRP A 42 -7.28 1.37 -18.39
N TRP A 43 -7.40 2.68 -18.63
CA TRP A 43 -6.93 3.33 -19.86
C TRP A 43 -5.41 3.33 -20.01
N ARG A 44 -4.65 3.06 -18.94
CA ARG A 44 -3.18 2.94 -18.99
C ARG A 44 -2.70 1.51 -19.23
N SER A 45 -3.53 0.49 -18.98
CA SER A 45 -3.08 -0.92 -19.00
C SER A 45 -3.92 -1.87 -19.87
N ALA A 46 -5.09 -1.49 -20.38
CA ALA A 46 -5.93 -2.38 -21.19
C ALA A 46 -6.39 -1.73 -22.51
N THR A 47 -6.16 -2.43 -23.63
CA THR A 47 -6.60 -2.03 -24.98
C THR A 47 -8.12 -1.90 -25.10
N ARG A 48 -8.91 -2.48 -24.17
CA ARG A 48 -10.37 -2.32 -24.05
C ARG A 48 -10.90 -2.84 -22.71
N ALA A 49 -11.90 -2.18 -22.13
CA ALA A 49 -12.65 -2.71 -20.99
C ALA A 49 -13.60 -3.87 -21.42
N PRO A 50 -13.59 -5.05 -20.76
CA PRO A 50 -14.53 -6.13 -21.04
C PRO A 50 -15.97 -5.72 -20.69
N ARG A 51 -16.91 -5.93 -21.61
CA ARG A 51 -18.34 -5.64 -21.37
C ARG A 51 -18.87 -6.57 -20.27
N GLY A 52 -19.42 -6.00 -19.20
CA GLY A 52 -20.09 -6.74 -18.13
C GLY A 52 -19.20 -7.20 -16.96
N ALA A 53 -17.90 -6.88 -16.95
CA ALA A 53 -16.98 -7.29 -15.87
C ALA A 53 -16.27 -6.10 -15.18
N SER A 54 -16.81 -4.88 -15.29
CA SER A 54 -16.08 -3.65 -14.97
C SER A 54 -16.05 -3.25 -13.49
N ALA A 55 -16.97 -3.73 -12.64
CA ALA A 55 -17.03 -3.28 -11.24
C ALA A 55 -15.90 -3.91 -10.40
N HIS A 56 -15.82 -5.24 -10.38
CA HIS A 56 -14.85 -5.97 -9.54
C HIS A 56 -13.42 -6.00 -10.09
N LEU A 57 -13.21 -5.69 -11.37
CA LEU A 57 -11.87 -5.66 -11.98
C LEU A 57 -11.14 -4.33 -11.77
N LEU A 58 -11.84 -3.29 -11.30
CA LEU A 58 -11.32 -1.94 -11.28
C LEU A 58 -11.15 -1.38 -9.88
N GLU A 59 -11.82 -1.93 -8.87
CA GLU A 59 -11.80 -1.37 -7.51
C GLU A 59 -10.69 -2.02 -6.68
N MET A 60 -9.89 -1.20 -6.01
CA MET A 60 -8.87 -1.65 -5.06
C MET A 60 -9.13 -0.97 -3.72
N THR A 61 -9.15 -1.75 -2.66
CA THR A 61 -9.13 -1.23 -1.30
C THR A 61 -7.70 -0.83 -0.98
N VAL A 62 -7.50 0.40 -0.53
CA VAL A 62 -6.19 0.96 -0.22
C VAL A 62 -6.15 1.38 1.23
N TRP A 63 -5.05 1.02 1.89
CA TRP A 63 -4.68 1.42 3.24
C TRP A 63 -3.45 2.29 3.18
N ARG A 64 -3.52 3.48 3.77
CA ARG A 64 -2.34 4.26 4.14
C ARG A 64 -1.92 3.90 5.55
N VAL A 65 -0.63 3.61 5.71
CA VAL A 65 -0.05 3.23 7.00
C VAL A 65 1.26 3.96 7.21
N ASP A 66 1.52 4.37 8.45
CA ASP A 66 2.87 4.73 8.86
C ASP A 66 3.56 3.47 9.37
N ALA A 67 4.79 3.25 8.91
CA ALA A 67 5.53 2.05 9.24
C ALA A 67 7.03 2.30 9.41
N VAL A 68 7.64 1.52 10.31
CA VAL A 68 9.06 1.59 10.63
C VAL A 68 9.73 0.24 10.29
N PRO A 69 11.00 0.23 9.87
CA PRO A 69 11.72 -1.00 9.63
C PRO A 69 11.95 -1.74 10.96
N LEU A 70 11.67 -3.03 10.98
CA LEU A 70 11.91 -3.93 12.12
C LEU A 70 13.25 -4.66 12.01
N THR A 71 13.97 -4.48 10.91
CA THR A 71 15.28 -5.10 10.67
C THR A 71 16.40 -4.16 11.12
N ASP A 72 17.15 -4.58 12.14
CA ASP A 72 18.29 -3.82 12.67
C ASP A 72 19.35 -3.52 11.61
N GLY A 73 19.93 -2.32 11.64
CA GLY A 73 21.02 -1.90 10.75
C GLY A 73 20.59 -1.54 9.32
N ALA A 74 19.32 -1.68 8.97
CA ALA A 74 18.80 -1.13 7.73
C ALA A 74 18.74 0.40 7.83
N HIS A 75 19.58 1.13 7.09
CA HIS A 75 19.34 2.53 6.75
C HIS A 75 18.12 2.61 5.83
N ARG A 76 16.94 2.37 6.36
CA ARG A 76 15.69 2.51 5.64
C ARG A 76 14.78 3.45 6.38
N VAL A 77 14.07 4.19 5.57
CA VAL A 77 13.28 5.32 6.02
C VAL A 77 12.03 4.80 6.69
N ASP A 78 11.73 5.33 7.88
CA ASP A 78 10.37 5.40 8.39
C ASP A 78 9.52 6.16 7.37
N GLY A 79 8.27 5.80 7.22
CA GLY A 79 7.44 6.54 6.30
C GLY A 79 6.03 6.05 6.21
N THR A 80 5.32 6.69 5.30
CA THR A 80 3.95 6.41 4.99
C THR A 80 3.90 5.57 3.71
N PHE A 81 3.10 4.52 3.73
CA PHE A 81 2.98 3.54 2.65
C PHE A 81 1.52 3.38 2.25
N ASP A 82 1.27 3.35 0.94
CA ASP A 82 -0.05 3.01 0.40
C ASP A 82 -0.04 1.53 -0.03
N LEU A 83 -0.74 0.69 0.72
CA LEU A 83 -0.92 -0.74 0.46
C LEU A 83 -2.31 -0.98 -0.12
N ALA A 84 -2.39 -1.68 -1.25
CA ALA A 84 -3.66 -1.99 -1.89
C ALA A 84 -3.88 -3.49 -1.95
N LEU A 85 -5.09 -3.93 -1.60
CA LEU A 85 -5.57 -5.26 -1.91
C LEU A 85 -6.17 -5.22 -3.32
N ASP A 86 -5.72 -6.12 -4.19
CA ASP A 86 -6.24 -6.18 -5.55
C ASP A 86 -7.75 -6.49 -5.57
N GLY A 87 -8.42 -6.15 -6.68
CA GLY A 87 -9.89 -6.29 -6.78
C GLY A 87 -10.42 -7.73 -6.70
N ARG A 88 -9.52 -8.72 -6.66
CA ARG A 88 -9.83 -10.14 -6.45
C ARG A 88 -9.60 -10.59 -5.01
N GLY A 89 -8.89 -9.81 -4.21
CA GLY A 89 -8.63 -10.09 -2.80
C GLY A 89 -7.49 -11.09 -2.57
N ASP A 90 -6.68 -11.40 -3.58
CA ASP A 90 -5.67 -12.46 -3.53
C ASP A 90 -4.23 -11.93 -3.51
N SER A 91 -3.99 -10.67 -3.91
CA SER A 91 -2.65 -10.06 -3.86
C SER A 91 -2.64 -8.67 -3.25
N TRP A 92 -1.58 -8.35 -2.51
CA TRP A 92 -1.26 -7.00 -2.06
C TRP A 92 -0.25 -6.31 -2.97
N LEU A 93 -0.44 -5.00 -3.14
CA LEU A 93 0.42 -4.11 -3.90
C LEU A 93 0.87 -2.94 -3.03
N LEU A 94 2.16 -2.63 -3.04
CA LEU A 94 2.68 -1.35 -2.57
C LEU A 94 2.55 -0.33 -3.70
N LEU A 95 1.61 0.60 -3.56
CA LEU A 95 1.34 1.63 -4.57
C LEU A 95 2.27 2.84 -4.41
N GLY A 96 2.57 3.22 -3.17
CA GLY A 96 3.31 4.44 -2.87
C GLY A 96 4.13 4.36 -1.59
N VAL A 97 5.25 5.08 -1.58
CA VAL A 97 6.13 5.28 -0.42
C VAL A 97 6.38 6.77 -0.25
N PHE A 98 6.15 7.30 0.92
CA PHE A 98 6.34 8.71 1.28
C PHE A 98 7.27 8.76 2.48
N ASP A 99 8.33 9.55 2.39
CA ASP A 99 9.28 9.77 3.47
C ASP A 99 8.71 10.88 4.38
N ASP A 100 8.64 10.62 5.68
CA ASP A 100 8.00 11.47 6.69
C ASP A 100 8.72 12.82 6.91
N ARG A 101 9.88 13.06 6.27
CA ARG A 101 10.70 14.27 6.50
C ARG A 101 10.02 15.62 6.26
N VAL A 102 8.88 15.68 5.56
CA VAL A 102 8.21 16.93 5.21
C VAL A 102 7.23 17.40 6.29
N GLU A 103 6.60 16.50 7.04
CA GLU A 103 5.57 16.89 8.03
C GLU A 103 6.19 17.41 9.33
N GLN A 104 7.35 16.88 9.75
CA GLN A 104 8.07 17.34 10.93
C GLN A 104 8.62 18.77 10.82
N GLN A 105 8.75 19.31 9.59
CA GLN A 105 9.22 20.69 9.36
C GLN A 105 8.10 21.73 9.31
N LEU A 106 6.84 21.31 9.11
CA LEU A 106 5.71 22.24 8.98
C LEU A 106 5.10 22.62 10.34
N PHE A 107 5.48 21.93 11.42
CA PHE A 107 4.97 22.14 12.78
C PHE A 107 6.07 22.42 13.83
N ALA A 108 7.29 22.76 13.39
CA ALA A 108 8.42 23.13 14.26
C ALA A 108 8.64 24.66 14.32
#